data_AF-A0A7J4UYL7-F1
#
_entry.id   AF-A0A7J4UYL7-F1
#
_cell.length_a   1.000
_cell.length_b   1.000
_cell.length_c   1.000
_cell.angle_alpha   90.00
_cell.angle_beta   90.00
_cell.angle_gamma   90.00
#
_symmetry.space_group_name_H-M   'P 1'
#
loop_
_entity.id
_entity.type
_entity.pdbx_description
1 polymer ?
#
loop_
_entity_poly.entity_id
_entity_poly.type
_entity_poly.pdbx_seq_one_letter_code
_entity_poly.pdbx_strand_id
1 'polypeptide(L)' 'MFELKERDGLARICELRTRHGSVTTPALLPVVNPNQLTITPRVMRERFKVQILITNSYIIKTDEA' A
#
# COMPACT_ATOMS: atom_id res chain seq x y z
N MET A 1 -1.58 -8.45 12.25
CA MET A 1 -2.37 -7.95 13.40
C MET A 1 -2.97 -6.62 13.01
N PHE A 2 -4.23 -6.36 13.35
CA PHE A 2 -4.90 -5.08 13.09
C PHE A 2 -5.42 -4.52 14.41
N GLU A 3 -4.94 -3.34 14.79
CA GLU A 3 -5.15 -2.79 16.14
C GLU A 3 -5.69 -1.36 16.06
N LEU A 4 -6.79 -1.09 16.79
CA LEU A 4 -7.34 0.26 16.92
C LEU A 4 -6.41 1.13 17.77
N LYS A 5 -6.08 2.33 17.29
CA LYS A 5 -5.24 3.31 18.00
C LYS A 5 -6.05 4.50 18.49
N GLU A 6 -6.95 5.01 17.66
CA GLU A 6 -7.79 6.16 17.97
C GLU A 6 -9.15 6.04 17.26
N ARG A 7 -10.19 6.68 17.81
CA ARG A 7 -11.52 6.69 17.22
C ARG A 7 -12.20 8.05 17.43
N ASP A 8 -12.98 8.46 16.45
CA ASP A 8 -13.95 9.55 16.55
C ASP A 8 -15.24 9.11 15.85
N GLY A 9 -16.33 8.96 16.62
CA GLY A 9 -17.55 8.29 16.15
C GLY A 9 -17.27 6.88 15.60
N LEU A 10 -17.56 6.66 14.31
CA LEU A 10 -17.27 5.41 13.58
C LEU A 10 -15.94 5.44 12.81
N ALA A 11 -15.27 6.60 12.73
CA ALA A 11 -13.97 6.72 12.13
C ALA A 11 -12.91 6.09 13.04
N ARG A 12 -11.91 5.46 12.42
CA ARG A 12 -10.90 4.67 13.14
C ARG A 12 -9.52 4.92 12.55
N ILE A 13 -8.58 5.28 13.42
CA ILE A 13 -7.15 5.16 13.14
C ILE A 13 -6.70 3.83 13.70
N CYS A 14 -6.13 2.98 12.84
CA CYS A 14 -5.62 1.68 13.25
C CYS A 14 -4.19 1.47 12.72
N GLU A 15 -3.48 0.56 13.36
CA GLU A 15 -2.21 0.04 12.87
C GLU A 15 -2.40 -1.38 12.31
N LEU A 16 -2.14 -1.54 11.02
CA LEU A 16 -2.07 -2.83 10.35
C LEU A 16 -0.61 -3.29 10.28
N ARG A 17 -0.27 -4.33 11.03
CA ARG A 17 1.05 -4.96 11.00
C ARG A 17 1.07 -6.15 10.05
N THR A 18 1.97 -6.09 9.07
CA THR A 18 2.28 -7.15 8.11
C THR A 18 3.71 -7.65 8.30
N ARG A 19 4.10 -8.72 7.59
CA ARG A 19 5.50 -9.18 7.57
C ARG A 19 6.47 -8.17 6.94
N HIS A 20 5.97 -7.25 6.11
CA HIS A 20 6.78 -6.28 5.37
C HIS A 20 6.84 -4.90 6.04
N GLY A 21 6.14 -4.72 7.17
CA GLY A 21 6.06 -3.44 7.88
C GLY A 21 4.66 -3.14 8.42
N SER A 22 4.54 -1.97 9.05
CA SER A 22 3.27 -1.43 9.54
C SER A 22 2.67 -0.39 8.60
N VAL A 23 1.34 -0.32 8.58
CA VAL A 23 0.55 0.65 7.81
C VAL A 23 -0.48 1.29 8.74
N THR A 24 -0.58 2.62 8.72
CA THR A 24 -1.61 3.35 9.45
C THR A 24 -2.86 3.49 8.57
N THR A 25 -4.02 3.08 9.08
CA THR A 25 -5.30 3.25 8.37
C THR A 25 -6.07 4.46 8.91
N PRO A 26 -6.91 5.15 8.10
CA PRO A 26 -7.26 4.83 6.71
C PRO A 26 -6.08 5.06 5.75
N ALA A 27 -5.86 4.13 4.82
CA ALA A 27 -4.72 4.13 3.91
C ALA A 27 -5.17 4.18 2.45
N LEU A 28 -4.53 5.03 1.64
CA LEU A 28 -4.68 5.04 0.20
C LEU A 28 -3.57 4.20 -0.43
N LEU A 29 -3.93 3.27 -1.32
CA LEU A 29 -3.00 2.37 -1.99
C LEU A 29 -2.87 2.77 -3.46
N PRO A 30 -1.74 3.37 -3.89
CA PRO A 30 -1.49 3.61 -5.30
C PRO A 30 -1.47 2.30 -6.08
N VAL A 31 -2.08 2.32 -7.26
CA VAL A 31 -2.01 1.21 -8.22
C VAL A 31 -0.72 1.35 -9.02
N VAL A 32 0.07 0.28 -9.08
CA VAL A 32 1.29 0.19 -9.90
C VAL A 32 1.01 -0.74 -11.07
N ASN A 33 1.22 -0.24 -12.28
CA ASN A 33 1.29 -1.07 -13.49
C ASN A 33 2.74 -1.58 -13.64
N PRO A 34 3.00 -2.89 -13.56
CA PRO A 34 4.37 -3.42 -13.68
C PRO A 34 5.01 -3.11 -15.05
N ASN A 35 4.20 -2.95 -16.10
CA ASN A 35 4.69 -2.75 -17.48
C ASN A 35 5.00 -1.29 -17.80
N GLN A 36 4.49 -0.36 -16.99
CA GLN A 36 4.73 1.07 -17.17
C GLN A 36 4.71 1.79 -15.82
N LEU A 37 5.90 2.14 -15.34
CA LEU A 37 6.09 2.85 -14.07
C LEU A 37 6.11 4.37 -14.27
N THR A 38 4.95 5.03 -14.16
CA THR A 38 4.87 6.51 -14.19
C THR A 38 5.61 7.15 -13.01
N ILE A 39 5.49 6.56 -11.83
CA ILE A 39 6.26 6.90 -10.62
C ILE A 39 6.76 5.57 -10.05
N THR A 40 8.06 5.46 -9.76
CA THR A 40 8.61 4.21 -9.22
C THR A 40 8.16 3.99 -7.76
N PRO A 41 7.99 2.73 -7.32
CA PRO A 41 7.65 2.42 -5.92
C PRO A 41 8.62 3.03 -4.90
N ARG A 42 9.90 3.16 -5.27
CA ARG A 42 10.91 3.82 -4.44
C ARG A 42 10.60 5.30 -4.23
N VAL A 43 10.28 6.03 -5.29
CA VAL A 43 9.89 7.45 -5.20
C VAL A 43 8.60 7.62 -4.42
N MET A 44 7.61 6.72 -4.60
CA MET A 44 6.39 6.69 -3.78
C MET A 44 6.69 6.62 -2.28
N ARG A 45 7.60 5.74 -1.88
CA ARG A 45 8.04 5.60 -0.49
C ARG A 45 8.82 6.80 0.02
N GLU A 46 9.86 7.21 -0.71
CA GLU A 46 10.82 8.21 -0.24
C GLU A 46 10.22 9.62 -0.21
N ARG A 47 9.51 10.01 -1.29
CA ARG A 47 8.97 11.37 -1.47
C ARG A 47 7.56 11.53 -0.94
N PHE A 48 6.69 10.55 -1.16
CA PHE A 48 5.27 10.65 -0.84
C PHE A 48 4.85 9.89 0.42
N LYS A 49 5.81 9.19 1.08
CA LYS A 49 5.59 8.43 2.31
C LYS A 49 4.50 7.37 2.19
N VAL A 50 4.32 6.81 0.99
CA VAL A 50 3.40 5.69 0.75
C VAL A 50 3.88 4.46 1.53
N GLN A 51 3.01 3.93 2.39
CA GLN A 51 3.31 2.78 3.24
C GLN A 51 2.91 1.44 2.59
N ILE A 52 1.98 1.48 1.64
CA ILE A 52 1.43 0.30 0.97
C ILE A 52 0.95 0.67 -0.45
N LEU A 53 1.09 -0.26 -1.38
CA LEU A 53 0.65 -0.12 -2.77
C LEU A 53 0.00 -1.43 -3.22
N ILE A 54 -0.64 -1.40 -4.40
CA ILE A 54 -1.21 -2.59 -5.02
C ILE A 54 -0.75 -2.71 -6.48
N THR A 55 -0.53 -3.94 -6.94
CA THR A 55 -0.26 -4.27 -8.34
C THR A 55 -1.14 -5.45 -8.74
N ASN A 56 -1.40 -5.60 -10.04
CA ASN A 56 -2.17 -6.71 -10.55
C ASN A 56 -1.24 -7.89 -10.88
N SER A 57 -1.34 -8.98 -10.12
CA SER A 57 -0.52 -10.18 -10.31
C SER A 57 -0.81 -10.93 -11.61
N TYR A 58 -2.00 -10.77 -12.19
CA TYR A 58 -2.33 -11.39 -13.48
C TYR A 58 -1.45 -10.84 -14.60
N ILE A 59 -1.24 -9.51 -14.63
CA ILE A 59 -0.38 -8.85 -15.62
C ILE A 59 1.05 -9.39 -15.50
N ILE A 60 1.59 -9.45 -14.28
CA ILE A 60 2.93 -9.98 -14.01
C ILE A 60 3.06 -11.43 -14.52
N LYS A 61 2.09 -12.28 -14.18
CA LYS A 61 2.10 -13.69 -14.58
C LYS A 61 2.06 -13.86 -16.11
N THR A 62 1.28 -13.04 -16.80
CA THR A 62 1.12 -13.12 -18.26
C THR A 62 2.39 -12.72 -19.00
N ASP A 63 3.17 -11.75 -18.50
CA ASP A 63 4.41 -11.33 -19.15
C ASP A 63 5.61 -12.26 -18.85
N GLU A 64 5.52 -13.11 -17.82
CA GLU A 64 6.52 -14.15 -17.52
C GLU A 64 6.35 -15.43 -18.36
N ALA A 65 5.19 -15.61 -19.01
CA ALA A 65 4.83 -16.79 -19.81
C ALA A 65 5.16 -16.61 -21.29
#